data_AF-A0A846ZVM2-F1
#
_entry.id   AF-A0A846ZVM2-F1
#
_cell.length_a   1.000
_cell.length_b   1.000
_cell.length_c   1.000
_cell.angle_alpha   90.00
_cell.angle_beta   90.00
_cell.angle_gamma   90.00
#
_symmetry.space_group_name_H-M   'P 1'
#
loop_
_entity.id
_entity.type
_entity.pdbx_description
1 polymer ?
#
loop_
_entity_poly.entity_id
_entity_poly.type
_entity_poly.pdbx_seq_one_letter_code
_entity_poly.pdbx_strand_id
1 'polypeptide(L)'
;MRHSKKLMVLILVLLILAGCSAKAVRDGGRGPAAPVKKAGSLFGSWPSDRELFDEALAFLSGSGREPDYKEAKIRLVSLMEQFPGSKWADCSRALSSALDRISALQTELRKQKTDAHQEQVKLKKEIEGLKNSVRQVEEKNSTEMTQLQQENEQLKNDIRQLKNLEIRLEKREKQLR
;
A
#
# COMPACT_ATOMS: atom_id res chain seq x y z
N MET A 1 -15.69 20.00 20.79
CA MET A 1 -16.31 18.84 20.09
C MET A 1 -15.35 17.95 19.27
N ARG A 2 -14.13 18.37 18.88
CA ARG A 2 -13.18 17.47 18.17
C ARG A 2 -12.46 16.47 19.09
N HIS A 3 -12.19 16.85 20.34
CA HIS A 3 -11.52 15.97 21.30
C HIS A 3 -12.41 14.82 21.79
N SER A 4 -13.73 15.02 21.91
CA SER A 4 -14.65 13.94 22.32
C SER A 4 -14.74 12.83 21.27
N LYS A 5 -14.65 13.17 19.98
CA LYS A 5 -14.64 12.18 18.88
C LYS A 5 -13.37 11.34 18.89
N LYS A 6 -12.20 11.95 19.15
CA LYS A 6 -10.93 11.23 19.30
C LYS A 6 -10.91 10.35 20.54
N LEU A 7 -11.48 10.83 21.65
CA LEU A 7 -11.62 10.07 22.89
C LEU A 7 -12.54 8.85 22.70
N MET A 8 -13.67 9.02 22.01
CA MET A 8 -14.60 7.93 21.67
C MET A 8 -13.93 6.86 20.80
N VAL A 9 -13.16 7.25 19.79
CA VAL A 9 -12.42 6.30 18.93
C VAL A 9 -11.35 5.55 19.73
N LEU A 10 -10.65 6.23 20.65
CA LEU A 10 -9.64 5.60 21.50
C LEU A 10 -10.27 4.55 22.44
N ILE A 11 -11.42 4.86 23.04
CA ILE A 11 -12.17 3.94 23.90
C ILE A 11 -12.68 2.73 23.10
N LEU A 12 -13.15 2.95 21.86
CA LEU A 12 -13.62 1.88 20.98
C LEU A 12 -12.47 0.91 20.63
N VAL A 13 -11.27 1.44 20.34
CA VAL A 13 -10.07 0.64 20.03
C VAL A 13 -9.60 -0.15 21.26
N LEU A 14 -9.65 0.43 22.46
CA LEU A 14 -9.31 -0.26 23.71
C LEU A 14 -10.29 -1.39 24.05
N LEU A 15 -11.59 -1.22 23.76
CA LEU A 15 -12.60 -2.26 23.95
C LEU A 15 -12.42 -3.47 23.01
N ILE A 16 -11.96 -3.22 21.77
CA ILE A 16 -11.68 -4.30 20.81
C ILE A 16 -10.42 -5.08 21.21
N LEU A 17 -9.41 -4.40 21.78
CA LEU A 17 -8.17 -5.04 22.25
C LEU A 17 -8.34 -5.83 23.55
N ALA A 18 -9.32 -5.49 24.39
CA ALA A 18 -9.62 -6.22 25.63
C ALA A 18 -10.46 -7.50 25.41
N GLY A 19 -10.89 -7.79 24.17
CA GLY A 19 -11.80 -8.90 23.84
C GLY A 19 -11.15 -10.28 23.62
N CYS A 20 -9.83 -10.42 23.73
CA CYS A 20 -9.14 -11.70 23.50
C CYS A 20 -8.59 -12.31 24.80
N SER A 21 -9.46 -12.71 25.73
CA SER A 21 -9.16 -13.81 26.67
C SER A 21 -10.42 -14.31 27.36
N ALA A 22 -11.20 -15.13 26.67
CA ALA A 22 -12.14 -16.05 27.30
C ALA A 22 -11.84 -17.47 26.80
N LYS A 23 -10.98 -18.19 27.54
CA LYS A 23 -10.97 -19.66 27.49
C LYS A 23 -11.09 -20.19 28.92
N ALA A 24 -12.28 -20.68 29.21
CA ALA A 24 -12.64 -21.37 30.43
C ALA A 24 -12.01 -22.79 30.47
N VAL A 25 -11.34 -23.06 31.59
CA VAL A 25 -11.26 -24.30 32.39
C VAL A 25 -11.64 -25.63 31.72
N ARG A 26 -10.68 -26.57 31.71
CA ARG A 26 -10.91 -27.90 32.30
C ARG A 26 -9.62 -28.47 32.89
N ASP A 27 -9.70 -28.70 34.20
CA ASP A 27 -8.74 -29.36 35.07
C ASP A 27 -8.62 -30.86 34.73
N GLY A 28 -7.44 -31.45 34.99
CA GLY A 28 -7.15 -32.85 34.74
C GLY A 28 -5.66 -33.12 34.56
N GLY A 29 -4.93 -33.19 35.68
CA GLY A 29 -3.49 -33.42 35.68
C GLY A 29 -3.03 -34.73 35.05
N ARG A 30 -1.87 -34.68 34.39
CA ARG A 30 -0.82 -35.71 34.43
C ARG A 30 0.50 -35.07 33.96
N GLY A 31 1.58 -35.33 34.69
CA GLY A 31 2.89 -34.69 34.53
C GLY A 31 3.55 -34.89 33.16
N PRO A 32 4.77 -34.37 32.96
CA PRO A 32 5.46 -34.42 31.67
C PRO A 32 5.69 -35.88 31.27
N ALA A 33 4.92 -36.35 30.28
CA ALA A 33 5.22 -37.59 29.61
C ALA A 33 6.54 -37.40 28.85
N ALA A 34 7.52 -38.23 29.20
CA ALA A 34 8.81 -38.36 28.56
C ALA A 34 8.68 -38.42 27.02
N PRO A 35 9.73 -38.01 26.27
CA PRO A 35 9.74 -38.20 24.83
C PRO A 35 9.65 -39.70 24.56
N VAL A 36 8.53 -40.15 24.00
CA VAL A 36 8.43 -41.48 23.41
C VAL A 36 9.38 -41.47 22.22
N LYS A 37 10.61 -41.96 22.46
CA LYS A 37 11.53 -42.34 21.41
C LYS A 37 10.80 -43.38 20.57
N LYS A 38 10.29 -42.98 19.40
CA LYS A 38 9.91 -43.92 18.34
C LYS A 38 11.14 -44.79 18.11
N ALA A 39 11.06 -46.05 18.50
CA ALA A 39 12.07 -47.04 18.18
C ALA A 39 12.27 -47.00 16.66
N GLY A 40 13.51 -46.76 16.24
CA GLY A 40 13.87 -46.77 14.84
C GLY A 40 13.56 -48.14 14.25
N SER A 41 12.50 -48.21 13.44
CA SER A 41 12.35 -49.27 12.46
C SER A 41 13.52 -49.14 11.49
N LEU A 42 14.38 -50.17 11.47
CA LEU A 42 15.52 -50.30 10.55
C LEU A 42 15.09 -50.61 9.11
N PHE A 43 13.80 -50.70 8.84
CA PHE A 43 13.23 -50.54 7.52
C PHE A 43 12.65 -49.13 7.46
N GLY A 44 13.20 -48.29 6.58
CA GLY A 44 12.62 -46.98 6.30
C GLY A 44 11.18 -47.18 5.85
N SER A 45 10.24 -47.06 6.78
CA SER A 45 8.82 -47.17 6.49
C SER A 45 8.52 -45.98 5.60
N TRP A 46 8.29 -46.27 4.32
CA TRP A 46 7.80 -45.26 3.40
C TRP A 46 6.61 -44.55 4.05
N PRO A 47 6.53 -43.22 3.97
CA PRO A 47 5.44 -42.48 4.58
C PRO A 47 4.11 -43.06 4.09
N SER A 48 3.19 -43.33 5.02
CA SER A 48 1.85 -43.74 4.63
C SER A 48 1.13 -42.61 3.88
N ASP A 49 0.13 -42.97 3.08
CA ASP A 49 -0.71 -42.01 2.37
C ASP A 49 -1.32 -40.95 3.31
N ARG A 50 -1.71 -41.35 4.53
CA ARG A 50 -2.18 -40.45 5.58
C ARG A 50 -1.08 -39.50 6.09
N GLU A 51 0.14 -40.00 6.30
CA GLU A 51 1.25 -39.16 6.78
C GLU A 51 1.61 -38.08 5.75
N LEU A 52 1.65 -38.41 4.45
CA LEU A 52 1.88 -37.42 3.39
C LEU A 52 0.78 -36.36 3.34
N PHE A 53 -0.48 -36.76 3.56
CA PHE A 53 -1.61 -35.83 3.60
C PHE A 53 -1.54 -34.91 4.82
N ASP A 54 -1.28 -35.46 6.01
CA ASP A 54 -1.17 -34.70 7.25
C ASP A 54 0.04 -33.74 7.21
N GLU A 55 1.17 -34.16 6.62
CA GLU A 55 2.33 -33.30 6.36
C GLU A 55 1.97 -32.13 5.43
N ALA A 56 1.27 -32.40 4.33
CA ALA A 56 0.81 -31.35 3.42
C ALA A 56 -0.06 -30.32 4.14
N LEU A 57 -0.99 -30.78 4.98
CA LEU A 57 -1.84 -29.90 5.76
C LEU A 57 -1.06 -29.10 6.81
N ALA A 58 0.00 -29.66 7.39
CA ALA A 58 0.86 -28.93 8.32
C ALA A 58 1.52 -27.72 7.66
N PHE A 59 1.98 -27.86 6.41
CA PHE A 59 2.53 -26.74 5.63
C PHE A 59 1.49 -25.67 5.28
N LEU A 60 0.21 -26.05 5.15
CA LEU A 60 -0.89 -25.13 4.86
C LEU A 60 -1.46 -24.44 6.11
N SER A 61 -1.43 -25.13 7.26
CA SER A 61 -2.07 -24.66 8.49
C SER A 61 -1.32 -23.50 9.16
N GLY A 62 -0.09 -23.21 8.73
CA GLY A 62 0.63 -21.99 9.08
C GLY A 62 0.68 -21.75 10.60
N SER A 63 1.10 -22.75 11.37
CA SER A 63 1.18 -22.70 12.85
C SER A 63 2.16 -21.61 13.33
N GLY A 64 1.74 -20.35 13.24
CA GLY A 64 2.51 -19.14 13.54
C GLY A 64 3.40 -18.60 12.39
N ARG A 65 3.29 -19.10 11.15
CA ARG A 65 4.10 -18.69 9.99
C ARG A 65 3.26 -18.59 8.71
N GLU A 66 3.78 -17.91 7.70
CA GLU A 66 3.17 -17.94 6.36
C GLU A 66 3.12 -19.39 5.85
N PRO A 67 1.98 -19.81 5.26
CA PRO A 67 1.85 -21.15 4.67
C PRO A 67 2.88 -21.40 3.57
N ASP A 68 3.48 -22.60 3.55
CA ASP A 68 4.36 -23.01 2.47
C ASP A 68 3.58 -23.82 1.43
N TYR A 69 3.03 -23.10 0.45
CA TYR A 69 2.25 -23.71 -0.62
C TYR A 69 3.09 -24.60 -1.55
N LYS A 70 4.41 -24.38 -1.64
CA LYS A 70 5.27 -25.20 -2.51
C LYS A 70 5.52 -26.56 -1.88
N GLU A 71 5.91 -26.57 -0.62
CA GLU A 71 6.18 -27.81 0.09
C GLU A 71 4.88 -28.62 0.29
N ALA A 72 3.76 -27.96 0.62
CA ALA A 72 2.45 -28.61 0.64
C ALA A 72 2.12 -29.30 -0.69
N LYS A 73 2.35 -28.63 -1.82
CA LYS A 73 2.10 -29.20 -3.15
C LYS A 73 2.98 -30.42 -3.42
N ILE A 74 4.27 -30.37 -3.08
CA ILE A 74 5.20 -31.50 -3.26
C ILE A 74 4.67 -32.74 -2.53
N ARG A 75 4.18 -32.58 -1.29
CA ARG A 75 3.62 -33.69 -0.49
C ARG A 75 2.33 -34.25 -1.10
N LEU A 76 1.44 -33.40 -1.61
CA LEU A 76 0.20 -33.83 -2.26
C LEU A 76 0.46 -34.56 -3.59
N VAL A 77 1.43 -34.10 -4.38
CA VAL A 77 1.82 -34.77 -5.63
C VAL A 77 2.46 -36.12 -5.33
N SER A 78 3.39 -36.16 -4.36
CA SER A 78 4.02 -37.39 -3.89
C SER A 78 3.00 -38.43 -3.42
N LEU A 79 1.94 -38.00 -2.71
CA LEU A 79 0.83 -38.87 -2.32
C LEU A 79 0.11 -39.46 -3.53
N MET A 80 -0.21 -38.64 -4.54
CA MET A 80 -0.91 -39.11 -5.75
C MET A 80 -0.06 -40.05 -6.61
N GLU A 81 1.26 -39.85 -6.66
CA GLU A 81 2.18 -40.70 -7.40
C GLU A 81 2.41 -42.05 -6.71
N GLN A 82 2.55 -42.05 -5.38
CA GLN A 82 2.84 -43.26 -4.60
C GLN A 82 1.58 -44.06 -4.25
N PHE A 83 0.43 -43.39 -4.08
CA PHE A 83 -0.83 -44.01 -3.64
C PHE A 83 -2.03 -43.56 -4.49
N PRO A 84 -2.08 -43.92 -5.79
CA PRO A 84 -3.14 -43.46 -6.69
C PRO A 84 -4.55 -43.98 -6.32
N GLY A 85 -4.64 -45.11 -5.61
CA GLY A 85 -5.89 -45.68 -5.11
C GLY A 85 -6.28 -45.22 -3.70
N SER A 86 -5.54 -44.27 -3.10
CA SER A 86 -5.86 -43.75 -1.78
C SER A 86 -7.17 -42.97 -1.79
N LYS A 87 -7.94 -43.06 -0.70
CA LYS A 87 -9.11 -42.20 -0.46
C LYS A 87 -8.77 -40.70 -0.42
N TRP A 88 -7.50 -40.37 -0.24
CA TRP A 88 -7.00 -39.00 -0.21
C TRP A 88 -6.63 -38.48 -1.61
N ALA A 89 -6.54 -39.33 -2.63
CA ALA A 89 -6.03 -38.95 -3.95
C ALA A 89 -6.86 -37.84 -4.61
N ASP A 90 -8.18 -37.94 -4.60
CA ASP A 90 -9.06 -36.92 -5.21
C ASP A 90 -9.02 -35.59 -4.46
N CYS A 91 -8.96 -35.64 -3.12
CA CYS A 91 -8.80 -34.46 -2.29
C CYS A 91 -7.45 -33.79 -2.53
N SER A 92 -6.36 -34.57 -2.60
CA SER A 92 -5.01 -34.09 -2.90
C SER A 92 -4.92 -33.45 -4.28
N ARG A 93 -5.63 -34.00 -5.28
CA ARG A 93 -5.71 -33.41 -6.62
C ARG A 93 -6.41 -32.05 -6.59
N ALA A 94 -7.58 -31.98 -5.97
CA ALA A 94 -8.33 -30.73 -5.85
C ALA A 94 -7.54 -29.66 -5.08
N LEU A 95 -6.87 -30.06 -3.99
CA LEU A 95 -6.06 -29.17 -3.18
C LEU A 95 -4.82 -28.70 -3.95
N SER A 96 -4.13 -29.58 -4.68
CA SER A 96 -3.01 -29.19 -5.55
C SER A 96 -3.43 -28.16 -6.60
N SER A 97 -4.59 -28.33 -7.25
CA SER A 97 -5.13 -27.35 -8.20
C SER A 97 -5.48 -26.02 -7.54
N ALA A 98 -6.01 -26.04 -6.31
CA ALA A 98 -6.25 -24.82 -5.54
C ALA A 98 -4.94 -24.09 -5.20
N LEU A 99 -3.88 -24.83 -4.84
CA LEU A 99 -2.56 -24.27 -4.58
C LEU A 99 -1.93 -23.62 -5.82
N ASP A 100 -2.14 -24.20 -7.00
CA ASP A 100 -1.72 -23.60 -8.27
C ASP A 100 -2.43 -22.26 -8.53
N ARG A 101 -3.74 -22.22 -8.29
CA ARG A 101 -4.51 -20.99 -8.43
C ARG A 101 -4.08 -19.93 -7.41
N ILE A 102 -3.83 -20.31 -6.16
CA ILE A 102 -3.32 -19.40 -5.13
C ILE A 102 -1.96 -18.83 -5.55
N SER A 103 -1.06 -19.69 -6.03
CA SER A 103 0.28 -19.27 -6.48
C SER A 103 0.20 -18.28 -7.64
N ALA A 104 -0.67 -18.54 -8.63
CA ALA A 104 -0.91 -17.64 -9.75
C ALA A 104 -1.52 -16.29 -9.32
N LEU A 105 -2.43 -16.29 -8.34
CA LEU A 105 -2.98 -15.06 -7.79
C LEU A 105 -1.93 -14.27 -7.00
N GLN A 106 -1.03 -14.94 -6.28
CA GLN A 106 0.05 -14.28 -5.56
C GLN A 106 1.06 -13.62 -6.49
N THR A 107 1.40 -14.26 -7.62
CA THR A 107 2.29 -13.65 -8.61
C THR A 107 1.65 -12.44 -9.27
N GLU A 108 0.38 -12.54 -9.66
CA GLU A 108 -0.37 -11.43 -10.24
C GLU A 108 -0.52 -10.26 -9.25
N LEU A 109 -0.85 -10.55 -7.99
CA LEU A 109 -0.94 -9.52 -6.94
C LEU A 109 0.40 -8.80 -6.73
N ARG A 110 1.53 -9.54 -6.74
CA ARG A 110 2.87 -8.94 -6.63
C ARG A 110 3.16 -8.02 -7.81
N LYS A 111 2.83 -8.47 -9.02
CA LYS A 111 2.97 -7.67 -10.25
C LYS A 111 2.12 -6.41 -10.21
N GLN A 112 0.84 -6.52 -9.86
CA GLN A 112 -0.04 -5.35 -9.73
C GLN A 112 0.48 -4.37 -8.68
N LYS A 113 1.02 -4.87 -7.56
CA LYS A 113 1.64 -4.02 -6.54
C LYS A 113 2.88 -3.30 -7.04
N THR A 114 3.74 -3.97 -7.82
CA THR A 114 4.92 -3.32 -8.41
C THR A 114 4.53 -2.28 -9.45
N ASP A 115 3.57 -2.60 -10.32
CA ASP A 115 3.10 -1.70 -11.38
C ASP A 115 2.43 -0.46 -10.77
N ALA A 116 1.54 -0.65 -9.79
CA ALA A 116 0.90 0.44 -9.07
C ALA A 116 1.91 1.32 -8.32
N HIS A 117 2.96 0.73 -7.74
CA HIS A 117 4.01 1.49 -7.08
C HIS A 117 4.81 2.32 -8.09
N GLN A 118 5.16 1.75 -9.25
CA GLN A 118 5.87 2.46 -10.30
C GLN A 118 5.05 3.63 -10.85
N GLU A 119 3.76 3.43 -11.12
CA GLU A 119 2.86 4.50 -11.55
C GLU A 119 2.70 5.59 -10.48
N GLN A 120 2.60 5.21 -9.20
CA GLN A 120 2.59 6.17 -8.10
C GLN A 120 3.85 7.05 -8.08
N VAL A 121 5.03 6.46 -8.34
CA VAL A 121 6.30 7.21 -8.40
C VAL A 121 6.32 8.17 -9.59
N LYS A 122 5.84 7.74 -10.77
CA LYS A 122 5.73 8.61 -11.96
C LYS A 122 4.80 9.78 -11.69
N LEU A 123 3.59 9.52 -11.21
CA LEU A 123 2.60 10.56 -10.91
C LEU A 123 3.11 11.56 -9.86
N LYS A 124 3.83 11.10 -8.83
CA LYS A 124 4.46 12.00 -7.85
C LYS A 124 5.49 12.92 -8.51
N LYS A 125 6.30 12.40 -9.43
CA LYS A 125 7.29 13.20 -10.16
C LYS A 125 6.62 14.23 -11.07
N GLU A 126 5.54 13.85 -11.75
CA GLU A 126 4.76 14.76 -12.60
C GLU A 126 4.09 15.87 -11.79
N ILE A 127 3.49 15.54 -10.64
CA ILE A 127 2.90 16.53 -9.73
C ILE A 127 3.94 17.54 -9.26
N GLU A 128 5.13 17.07 -8.85
CA GLU A 128 6.20 17.97 -8.41
C GLU A 128 6.73 18.83 -9.58
N GLY A 129 6.84 18.26 -10.78
CA GLY A 129 7.21 19.00 -11.98
C GLY A 129 6.20 20.11 -12.32
N LEU A 130 4.90 19.79 -12.30
CA LEU A 130 3.83 20.74 -12.54
C LEU A 130 3.80 21.84 -11.47
N LYS A 131 3.96 21.48 -10.20
CA LYS A 131 4.01 22.44 -9.09
C LYS A 131 5.15 23.45 -9.26
N ASN A 132 6.33 22.98 -9.66
CA ASN A 132 7.47 23.86 -9.94
C ASN A 132 7.22 24.76 -11.16
N SER A 133 6.59 24.22 -12.21
CA SER A 133 6.22 25.00 -13.39
C SER A 133 5.20 26.10 -13.06
N VAL A 134 4.16 25.78 -12.29
CA VAL A 134 3.16 26.75 -11.80
C VAL A 134 3.84 27.85 -11.00
N ARG A 135 4.69 27.49 -10.04
CA ARG A 135 5.43 28.47 -9.23
C ARG A 135 6.29 29.39 -10.10
N GLN A 136 6.99 28.85 -11.10
CA GLN A 136 7.81 29.65 -12.00
C GLN A 136 6.97 30.63 -12.83
N VAL A 137 5.80 30.21 -13.31
CA VAL A 137 4.89 31.07 -14.06
C VAL A 137 4.28 32.14 -13.15
N GLU A 138 3.89 31.80 -11.93
CA GLU A 138 3.39 32.76 -10.93
C GLU A 138 4.44 33.81 -10.59
N GLU A 139 5.69 33.40 -10.37
CA GLU A 139 6.82 34.31 -10.13
C GLU A 139 7.01 35.27 -11.33
N LYS A 140 7.06 34.75 -12.57
CA LYS A 140 7.15 35.58 -13.78
C LYS A 140 5.99 36.57 -13.90
N ASN A 141 4.76 36.08 -13.78
CA ASN A 141 3.57 36.92 -13.85
C ASN A 141 3.57 38.01 -12.77
N SER A 142 4.04 37.71 -11.56
CA SER A 142 4.14 38.70 -10.48
C SER A 142 5.16 39.81 -10.81
N THR A 143 6.27 39.44 -11.45
CA THR A 143 7.29 40.41 -11.87
C THR A 143 6.79 41.30 -13.01
N GLU A 144 6.13 40.71 -14.02
CA GLU A 144 5.54 41.44 -15.14
C GLU A 144 4.42 42.38 -14.67
N MET A 145 3.56 41.92 -13.75
CA MET A 145 2.52 42.77 -13.16
C MET A 145 3.11 43.99 -12.45
N THR A 146 4.19 43.78 -11.69
CA THR A 146 4.88 44.89 -10.99
C THR A 146 5.50 45.87 -11.98
N GLN A 147 6.12 45.38 -13.05
CA GLN A 147 6.70 46.21 -14.12
C GLN A 147 5.62 47.04 -14.82
N LEU A 148 4.52 46.41 -15.23
CA LEU A 148 3.39 47.09 -15.87
C LEU A 148 2.79 48.15 -14.95
N GLN A 149 2.69 47.88 -13.65
CA GLN A 149 2.19 48.85 -12.68
C GLN A 149 3.11 50.06 -12.56
N GLN A 150 4.43 49.85 -12.55
CA GLN A 150 5.43 50.93 -12.54
C GLN A 150 5.38 51.76 -13.83
N GLU A 151 5.32 51.11 -15.00
CA GLU A 151 5.19 51.79 -16.29
C GLU A 151 3.89 52.61 -16.36
N ASN A 152 2.78 52.08 -15.84
CA ASN A 152 1.50 52.79 -15.82
C ASN A 152 1.57 54.07 -14.97
N GLU A 153 2.19 53.99 -13.78
CA GLU A 153 2.38 55.17 -12.92
C GLU A 153 3.33 56.19 -13.57
N GLN A 154 4.38 55.73 -14.25
CA GLN A 154 5.26 56.61 -15.01
C GLN A 154 4.50 57.34 -16.13
N LEU A 155 3.72 56.61 -16.94
CA LEU A 155 2.91 57.21 -18.01
C LEU A 155 1.87 58.20 -17.47
N LYS A 156 1.25 57.92 -16.31
CA LYS A 156 0.35 58.87 -15.64
C LYS A 156 1.08 60.15 -15.23
N ASN A 157 2.32 60.06 -14.77
CA ASN A 157 3.13 61.23 -14.43
C ASN A 157 3.46 62.05 -15.68
N ASP A 158 3.89 61.39 -16.75
CA ASP A 158 4.26 62.04 -18.00
C ASP A 158 3.07 62.75 -18.63
N ILE A 159 1.88 62.12 -18.64
CA ILE A 159 0.63 62.75 -19.10
C ILE A 159 0.30 64.00 -18.27
N ARG A 160 0.47 63.97 -16.94
CA ARG A 160 0.25 65.14 -16.08
C ARG A 160 1.21 66.28 -16.41
N GLN A 161 2.48 65.98 -16.65
CA GLN A 161 3.48 66.97 -17.03
C GLN A 161 3.16 67.60 -18.39
N LEU A 162 2.81 66.80 -19.39
CA LEU A 162 2.40 67.27 -20.71
C LEU A 162 1.21 68.22 -20.63
N LYS A 163 0.16 67.85 -19.88
CA LYS A 163 -1.01 68.74 -19.65
C LYS A 163 -0.61 70.07 -19.01
N ASN A 164 0.29 70.06 -18.04
CA ASN A 164 0.78 71.30 -17.41
C ASN A 164 1.56 72.18 -18.39
N LEU A 165 2.36 71.57 -19.27
CA LEU A 165 3.09 72.30 -20.31
C LEU A 165 2.14 72.90 -21.35
N GLU A 166 1.12 72.15 -21.76
CA GLU A 166 0.08 72.62 -22.68
C GLU A 166 -0.65 73.85 -22.12
N ILE A 167 -1.09 73.81 -20.86
CA ILE A 167 -1.70 74.98 -20.18
C ILE A 167 -0.77 76.19 -20.18
N ARG A 168 0.54 75.99 -19.95
CA ARG A 168 1.52 77.10 -19.95
C ARG A 168 1.76 77.67 -21.33
N LEU A 169 1.71 76.84 -22.38
CA LEU A 169 1.81 77.29 -23.77
C LEU A 169 0.58 78.11 -24.14
N GLU A 170 -0.62 77.61 -23.84
CA GLU A 170 -1.87 78.31 -24.12
C GLU A 170 -1.94 79.68 -23.42
N LYS A 171 -1.48 79.76 -22.16
CA LYS A 171 -1.38 81.04 -21.43
C LYS A 171 -0.44 82.03 -22.10
N ARG A 172 0.73 81.58 -22.57
CA ARG A 172 1.68 82.45 -23.28
C ARG A 172 1.11 82.91 -24.62
N GLU A 173 0.43 82.04 -25.34
CA GLU A 173 -0.18 82.39 -26.62
C GLU A 173 -1.29 83.43 -26.44
N LYS A 174 -2.11 83.31 -25.39
CA LYS A 174 -3.12 84.33 -25.04
C LYS A 174 -2.54 85.68 -24.61
N GLN A 175 -1.31 85.72 -24.12
CA GLN A 175 -0.63 86.97 -23.75
C GLN A 175 0.04 87.66 -24.95
N LEU A 176 0.28 86.92 -26.03
CA LEU A 176 0.94 87.42 -27.25
C LEU A 176 -0.07 87.87 -28.33
N ARG A 177 -1.36 87.57 -28.15
CA ARG A 177 -2.48 88.00 -29.01
C ARG A 177 -3.24 89.14 -28.34
#